data_AF-A0A077FM00-F1
#
_entry.id   AF-A0A077FM00-F1
#
_cell.length_a   1.000
_cell.length_b   1.000
_cell.length_c   1.000
_cell.angle_alpha   90.00
_cell.angle_beta   90.00
_cell.angle_gamma   90.00
#
_symmetry.space_group_name_H-M   'P 1'
#
loop_
_entity.id
_entity.type
_entity.pdbx_description
1 polymer ?
#
loop_
_entity_poly.entity_id
_entity_poly.type
_entity_poly.pdbx_seq_one_letter_code
_entity_poly.pdbx_strand_id
1 'polypeptide(L)'
;MAELVAKNNHSYCYKQEHSQNALDTVMTLLIDNSGSMRGKPIMIAAMCSDILARTLEKCGVKLEILGFTTKEWQGGSSKKLWQNSASPANPGRLNDLRHIIYKSADTPWRKAKLGLALMLRDGLLKENIDGEAIIWAYNRLRKRKEKRRILMVISDGAPVDDSTLSVNDSRYLERHLRETISYIEKKKEIELVAIGIGHDVTQYYQNSERILDAAQLGNIIFEKLDRLFTEMVV
;
A
#
# COMPACT_ATOMS: atom_id res chain seq x y z
N MET A 1 19.00 -10.24 -15.27
CA MET A 1 19.95 -10.16 -16.40
C MET A 1 20.12 -11.57 -16.97
N ALA A 2 20.24 -11.73 -18.28
CA ALA A 2 20.38 -13.03 -18.91
C ALA A 2 21.84 -13.25 -19.31
N GLU A 3 22.35 -14.45 -19.07
CA GLU A 3 23.68 -14.88 -19.50
C GLU A 3 23.53 -15.76 -20.73
N LEU A 4 24.32 -15.49 -21.77
CA LEU A 4 24.33 -16.26 -23.00
C LEU A 4 25.37 -17.37 -22.84
N VAL A 5 24.92 -18.62 -22.72
CA VAL A 5 25.83 -19.76 -22.56
C VAL A 5 25.93 -20.50 -23.89
N ALA A 6 27.14 -20.59 -24.43
CA ALA A 6 27.47 -21.38 -25.61
C ALA A 6 28.30 -22.60 -25.19
N LYS A 7 27.92 -23.79 -25.67
CA LYS A 7 28.71 -25.02 -25.49
C LYS A 7 29.68 -25.14 -26.67
N ASN A 8 30.98 -25.25 -26.42
CA ASN A 8 31.97 -25.41 -27.50
C ASN A 8 31.58 -26.59 -28.42
N ASN A 9 31.56 -26.32 -29.73
CA ASN A 9 31.15 -27.19 -30.85
C ASN A 9 29.66 -27.26 -31.26
N HIS A 10 28.78 -26.39 -30.76
CA HIS A 10 27.43 -26.26 -31.33
C HIS A 10 27.00 -24.79 -31.51
N SER A 11 26.45 -24.46 -32.69
CA SER A 11 25.94 -23.14 -33.08
C SER A 11 24.61 -22.74 -32.42
N TYR A 12 24.15 -23.50 -31.41
CA TYR A 12 22.88 -23.26 -30.74
C TYR A 12 23.11 -22.48 -29.46
N CYS A 13 22.79 -21.18 -29.48
CA CYS A 13 22.71 -20.36 -28.28
C CYS A 13 21.41 -20.69 -27.54
N TYR A 14 21.51 -21.09 -26.28
CA TYR A 14 20.35 -21.32 -25.42
C TYR A 14 20.20 -20.16 -24.44
N LYS A 15 18.97 -19.66 -24.28
CA LYS A 15 18.61 -18.71 -23.23
C LYS A 15 18.32 -19.51 -21.96
N GLN A 16 19.18 -19.41 -20.95
CA GLN A 16 18.91 -20.00 -19.65
C GLN A 16 18.05 -19.03 -18.84
N GLU A 17 16.76 -19.37 -18.64
CA GLU A 17 15.84 -18.57 -17.83
C GLU A 17 16.11 -18.75 -16.34
N HIS A 18 16.90 -17.84 -15.75
CA HIS A 18 16.83 -17.59 -14.32
C HIS A 18 15.61 -16.71 -14.03
N SER A 19 14.53 -17.25 -13.45
CA SER A 19 13.53 -16.53 -12.60
C SER A 19 12.21 -17.27 -12.38
N GLN A 20 12.20 -18.52 -11.92
CA GLN A 20 10.94 -19.16 -11.53
C GLN A 20 10.28 -18.52 -10.29
N ASN A 21 11.05 -17.83 -9.43
CA ASN A 21 10.54 -17.16 -8.23
C ASN A 21 9.87 -15.80 -8.50
N ALA A 22 10.35 -15.02 -9.48
CA ALA A 22 9.79 -13.70 -9.79
C ALA A 22 8.38 -13.79 -10.38
N LEU A 23 8.10 -14.87 -11.13
CA LEU A 23 6.80 -15.13 -11.76
C LEU A 23 5.68 -15.49 -10.75
N ASP A 24 6.04 -15.87 -9.52
CA ASP A 24 5.11 -16.27 -8.45
C ASP A 24 5.05 -15.24 -7.31
N THR A 25 5.24 -13.96 -7.67
CA THR A 25 5.20 -12.82 -6.76
C THR A 25 4.03 -11.89 -7.09
N VAL A 26 3.34 -11.43 -6.04
CA VAL A 26 2.34 -10.36 -6.10
C VAL A 26 2.70 -9.26 -5.12
N MET A 27 2.58 -8.02 -5.58
CA MET A 27 2.75 -6.82 -4.78
C MET A 27 1.43 -6.04 -4.70
N THR A 28 1.12 -5.50 -3.54
CA THR A 28 0.05 -4.53 -3.32
C THR A 28 0.65 -3.21 -2.85
N LEU A 29 0.38 -2.13 -3.57
CA LEU A 29 0.61 -0.76 -3.12
C LEU A 29 -0.65 -0.28 -2.40
N LEU A 30 -0.55 0.09 -1.14
CA LEU A 30 -1.61 0.74 -0.37
C LEU A 30 -1.22 2.19 -0.14
N ILE A 31 -1.96 3.10 -0.77
CA ILE A 31 -1.61 4.53 -0.82
C ILE A 31 -2.60 5.30 0.05
N ASP A 32 -2.07 6.09 0.97
CA ASP A 32 -2.88 7.03 1.74
C ASP A 32 -3.44 8.12 0.82
N ASN A 33 -4.76 8.28 0.86
CA ASN A 33 -5.48 9.37 0.21
C ASN A 33 -5.98 10.37 1.27
N SER A 34 -5.19 10.63 2.29
CA SER A 34 -5.43 11.67 3.31
C SER A 34 -5.31 13.09 2.74
N GLY A 35 -5.80 14.06 3.50
CA GLY A 35 -5.72 15.48 3.19
C GLY A 35 -4.28 16.02 3.13
N SER A 36 -3.36 15.44 3.91
CA SER A 36 -1.93 15.79 3.90
C SER A 36 -1.24 15.38 2.60
N MET A 37 -1.74 14.36 1.91
CA MET A 37 -1.21 13.92 0.61
C MET A 37 -1.53 14.88 -0.55
N ARG A 38 -2.35 15.92 -0.32
CA ARG A 38 -2.81 16.84 -1.38
C ARG A 38 -1.66 17.53 -2.10
N GLY A 39 -1.83 17.70 -3.41
CA GLY A 39 -0.86 18.36 -4.28
C GLY A 39 0.28 17.43 -4.69
N LYS A 40 1.52 17.82 -4.37
CA LYS A 40 2.74 17.12 -4.84
C LYS A 40 2.81 15.65 -4.38
N PRO A 41 2.53 15.28 -3.12
CA PRO A 41 2.69 13.90 -2.66
C PRO A 41 1.83 12.89 -3.42
N ILE A 42 0.52 13.13 -3.53
CA ILE A 42 -0.39 12.21 -4.23
C ILE A 42 -0.09 12.14 -5.73
N MET A 43 0.31 13.27 -6.33
CA MET A 43 0.71 13.31 -7.73
C MET A 43 1.93 12.41 -8.00
N ILE A 44 2.94 12.49 -7.12
CA ILE A 44 4.13 11.64 -7.24
C ILE A 44 3.79 10.18 -6.95
N ALA A 45 2.97 9.89 -5.93
CA ALA A 45 2.52 8.53 -5.65
C ALA A 45 1.78 7.91 -6.86
N ALA A 46 0.92 8.67 -7.54
CA ALA A 46 0.23 8.23 -8.75
C ALA A 46 1.21 7.94 -9.91
N MET A 47 2.18 8.83 -10.13
CA MET A 47 3.21 8.66 -11.16
C MET A 47 4.12 7.45 -10.88
N CYS A 48 4.60 7.30 -9.64
CA CYS A 48 5.37 6.13 -9.22
C CYS A 48 4.57 4.85 -9.43
N SER A 49 3.29 4.85 -9.05
CA SER A 49 2.40 3.70 -9.22
C SER A 49 2.19 3.32 -10.69
N ASP A 50 2.07 4.29 -11.60
CA ASP A 50 1.99 4.05 -13.05
C ASP A 50 3.28 3.41 -13.59
N ILE A 51 4.43 3.97 -13.23
CA ILE A 51 5.74 3.47 -13.65
C ILE A 51 5.94 2.05 -13.12
N LEU A 52 5.65 1.81 -11.84
CA LEU A 52 5.77 0.50 -11.21
C LEU A 52 4.85 -0.53 -11.85
N ALA A 53 3.58 -0.18 -12.11
CA ALA A 53 2.64 -1.06 -12.80
C ALA A 53 3.17 -1.49 -14.16
N ARG A 54 3.70 -0.56 -14.95
CA ARG A 54 4.27 -0.84 -16.26
C ARG A 54 5.54 -1.68 -16.19
N THR A 55 6.39 -1.44 -15.20
CA THR A 55 7.67 -2.14 -15.04
C THR A 55 7.48 -3.55 -14.51
N LEU A 56 6.72 -3.73 -13.42
CA LEU A 56 6.46 -5.03 -12.82
C LEU A 56 5.68 -5.97 -13.75
N GLU A 57 4.72 -5.44 -14.52
CA GLU A 57 4.00 -6.23 -15.53
C GLU A 57 4.95 -6.83 -16.59
N LYS A 58 5.98 -6.09 -17.01
CA LYS A 58 7.02 -6.60 -17.93
C LYS A 58 7.93 -7.64 -17.28
N CYS A 59 8.12 -7.56 -15.96
CA CYS A 59 8.88 -8.53 -15.18
C CYS A 59 8.04 -9.76 -14.78
N GLY A 60 6.76 -9.83 -15.18
CA GLY A 60 5.87 -10.93 -14.81
C GLY A 60 5.39 -10.89 -13.35
N VAL A 61 5.63 -9.79 -12.64
CA VAL A 61 5.17 -9.59 -11.25
C VAL A 61 3.81 -8.92 -11.28
N LYS A 62 2.86 -9.46 -10.53
CA LYS A 62 1.53 -8.85 -10.43
C LYS A 62 1.51 -7.68 -9.45
N LEU A 63 0.80 -6.62 -9.82
CA LEU A 63 0.66 -5.42 -9.00
C LEU A 63 -0.80 -5.06 -8.78
N GLU A 64 -1.22 -4.99 -7.52
CA GLU A 64 -2.46 -4.35 -7.07
C GLU A 64 -2.16 -2.94 -6.55
N ILE A 65 -3.01 -1.97 -6.87
CA ILE A 65 -2.87 -0.57 -6.42
C ILE A 65 -4.18 -0.17 -5.76
N LEU A 66 -4.07 0.13 -4.47
CA LEU A 66 -5.17 0.45 -3.57
C LEU A 66 -4.99 1.86 -3.01
N GLY A 67 -6.13 2.50 -2.73
CA GLY A 67 -6.20 3.74 -1.99
C GLY A 67 -7.08 3.60 -0.77
N PHE A 68 -6.83 4.39 0.26
CA PHE A 68 -7.71 4.47 1.42
C PHE A 68 -7.87 5.90 1.91
N THR A 69 -9.08 6.22 2.32
CA THR A 69 -9.47 7.49 2.95
C THR A 69 -10.82 7.28 3.64
N THR A 70 -11.46 8.35 4.10
CA THR A 70 -12.82 8.33 4.64
C THR A 70 -13.84 8.77 3.59
N LYS A 71 -15.11 8.41 3.78
CA LYS A 71 -16.18 8.87 2.87
C LYS A 71 -16.39 10.37 2.98
N GLU A 72 -16.44 10.86 4.21
CA GLU A 72 -16.67 12.26 4.57
C GLU A 72 -15.63 12.72 5.60
N TRP A 73 -15.55 14.04 5.77
CA TRP A 73 -14.79 14.65 6.87
C TRP A 73 -15.61 14.56 8.15
N GLN A 74 -14.92 14.40 9.27
CA GLN A 74 -15.50 14.45 10.61
C GLN A 74 -16.65 13.46 10.78
N GLY A 75 -16.40 12.22 10.38
CA GLY A 75 -17.32 11.12 10.52
C GLY A 75 -18.13 10.86 9.25
N GLY A 76 -19.40 10.56 9.42
CA GLY A 76 -20.30 10.20 8.32
C GLY A 76 -21.59 9.62 8.85
N SER A 77 -22.07 8.59 8.20
CA SER A 77 -23.26 7.84 8.62
C SER A 77 -23.04 7.20 9.99
N SER A 78 -21.82 6.68 10.24
CA SER A 78 -21.45 6.08 11.53
C SER A 78 -21.63 7.08 12.70
N LYS A 79 -21.08 8.30 12.58
CA LYS A 79 -21.25 9.36 13.60
C LYS A 79 -22.72 9.76 13.78
N LYS A 80 -23.46 9.96 12.68
CA LYS A 80 -24.89 10.32 12.73
C LYS A 80 -25.72 9.24 13.42
N LEU A 81 -25.45 7.97 13.11
CA LEU A 81 -26.13 6.83 13.74
C LEU A 81 -25.86 6.80 15.25
N TRP A 82 -24.61 7.03 15.65
CA TRP A 82 -24.22 7.09 17.06
C TRP A 82 -24.95 8.23 17.80
N GLN A 83 -24.98 9.44 17.23
CA GLN A 83 -25.71 10.59 17.80
C GLN A 83 -27.21 10.31 17.92
N ASN A 84 -27.81 9.73 16.88
CA ASN A 84 -29.23 9.38 16.86
C ASN A 84 -29.57 8.24 17.84
N SER A 85 -28.58 7.47 18.27
CA SER A 85 -28.73 6.38 19.26
C SER A 85 -28.51 6.86 20.69
N ALA A 86 -28.65 8.17 20.96
CA ALA A 86 -28.37 8.81 22.24
C ALA A 86 -26.91 8.69 22.71
N SER A 87 -25.97 8.59 21.76
CA SER A 87 -24.53 8.66 22.00
C SER A 87 -24.04 7.65 23.05
N PRO A 88 -24.25 6.33 22.85
CA PRO A 88 -23.81 5.31 23.79
C PRO A 88 -22.30 5.40 24.04
N ALA A 89 -21.89 5.06 25.27
CA ALA A 89 -20.49 5.08 25.68
C ALA A 89 -19.66 4.04 24.91
N ASN A 90 -18.36 4.33 24.75
CA ASN A 90 -17.40 3.48 24.02
C ASN A 90 -17.83 3.16 22.58
N PRO A 91 -18.06 4.18 21.73
CA PRO A 91 -18.60 3.97 20.39
C PRO A 91 -17.62 3.32 19.40
N GLY A 92 -16.34 3.28 19.74
CA GLY A 92 -15.29 2.89 18.80
C GLY A 92 -15.19 3.89 17.65
N ARG A 93 -14.91 3.39 16.43
CA ARG A 93 -14.72 4.21 15.23
C ARG A 93 -16.03 4.85 14.76
N LEU A 94 -15.99 6.16 14.51
CA LEU A 94 -17.15 6.95 14.09
C LEU A 94 -17.11 7.47 12.65
N ASN A 95 -16.08 7.17 11.88
CA ASN A 95 -15.96 7.61 10.49
C ASN A 95 -16.10 6.47 9.49
N ASP A 96 -16.84 6.73 8.41
CA ASP A 96 -17.09 5.77 7.35
C ASP A 96 -15.83 5.61 6.48
N LEU A 97 -15.39 4.36 6.30
CA LEU A 97 -14.23 4.05 5.48
C LEU A 97 -14.54 4.15 3.98
N ARG A 98 -13.55 4.57 3.20
CA ARG A 98 -13.54 4.54 1.74
C ARG A 98 -12.27 3.86 1.26
N HIS A 99 -12.42 2.61 0.84
CA HIS A 99 -11.38 1.84 0.20
C HIS A 99 -11.55 1.86 -1.32
N ILE A 100 -10.45 2.08 -2.04
CA ILE A 100 -10.46 2.32 -3.48
C ILE A 100 -9.53 1.30 -4.14
N ILE A 101 -10.01 0.66 -5.20
CA ILE A 101 -9.19 -0.23 -6.02
C ILE A 101 -8.89 0.52 -7.32
N TYR A 102 -7.70 1.11 -7.42
CA TYR A 102 -7.27 1.80 -8.64
C TYR A 102 -6.88 0.79 -9.73
N LYS A 103 -6.27 -0.33 -9.33
CA LYS A 103 -5.90 -1.44 -10.21
C LYS A 103 -5.92 -2.74 -9.41
N SER A 104 -6.70 -3.73 -9.85
CA SER A 104 -6.58 -5.09 -9.27
C SER A 104 -5.33 -5.81 -9.78
N ALA A 105 -4.81 -6.77 -9.00
CA ALA A 105 -3.61 -7.53 -9.35
C ALA A 105 -3.62 -8.12 -10.78
N ASP A 106 -4.75 -8.70 -11.21
CA ASP A 106 -4.89 -9.33 -12.53
C ASP A 106 -5.36 -8.37 -13.63
N THR A 107 -5.60 -7.10 -13.32
CA THR A 107 -5.97 -6.09 -14.33
C THR A 107 -4.71 -5.64 -15.07
N PRO A 108 -4.62 -5.74 -16.41
CA PRO A 108 -3.49 -5.22 -17.16
C PRO A 108 -3.34 -3.71 -16.97
N TRP A 109 -2.10 -3.22 -16.90
CA TRP A 109 -1.77 -1.80 -16.71
C TRP A 109 -2.50 -0.89 -17.70
N ARG A 110 -2.64 -1.30 -18.96
CA ARG A 110 -3.34 -0.52 -19.99
C ARG A 110 -4.78 -0.14 -19.61
N LYS A 111 -5.45 -0.98 -18.81
CA LYS A 111 -6.82 -0.74 -18.32
C LYS A 111 -6.88 0.02 -17.00
N ALA A 112 -5.74 0.19 -16.32
CA ALA A 112 -5.65 0.84 -15.02
C ALA A 112 -5.51 2.37 -15.09
N LYS A 113 -5.20 2.94 -16.27
CA LYS A 113 -4.91 4.37 -16.43
C LYS A 113 -5.99 5.29 -15.87
N LEU A 114 -7.26 4.98 -16.15
CA LEU A 114 -8.38 5.77 -15.63
C LEU A 114 -8.48 5.66 -14.11
N GLY A 115 -8.25 4.46 -13.56
CA GLY A 115 -8.18 4.23 -12.12
C GLY A 115 -7.10 5.08 -11.47
N LEU A 116 -5.88 5.07 -12.01
CA LEU A 116 -4.79 5.90 -11.49
C LEU A 116 -5.07 7.40 -11.58
N ALA A 117 -5.74 7.86 -12.66
CA ALA A 117 -6.16 9.25 -12.77
C ALA A 117 -7.21 9.65 -11.71
N LEU A 118 -8.05 8.72 -11.23
CA LEU A 118 -8.99 9.00 -10.13
C LEU A 118 -8.29 9.36 -8.83
N MET A 119 -7.04 8.92 -8.63
CA MET A 119 -6.24 9.28 -7.46
C MET A 119 -6.00 10.80 -7.36
N LEU A 120 -6.05 11.49 -8.50
CA LEU A 120 -5.85 12.94 -8.62
C LEU A 120 -7.18 13.73 -8.58
N ARG A 121 -8.31 13.07 -8.33
CA ARG A 121 -9.62 13.72 -8.33
C ARG A 121 -9.77 14.64 -7.12
N ASP A 122 -10.17 15.87 -7.37
CA ASP A 122 -10.51 16.82 -6.31
C ASP A 122 -11.63 16.30 -5.39
N GLY A 123 -11.48 16.59 -4.09
CA GLY A 123 -12.44 16.17 -3.06
C GLY A 123 -12.38 14.68 -2.69
N LEU A 124 -11.47 13.91 -3.29
CA LEU A 124 -11.22 12.53 -2.88
C LEU A 124 -10.54 12.47 -1.52
N LEU A 125 -9.54 13.34 -1.31
CA LEU A 125 -8.62 13.26 -0.17
C LEU A 125 -9.22 13.83 1.12
N LYS A 126 -9.36 12.98 2.15
CA LYS A 126 -10.01 13.29 3.44
C LYS A 126 -9.20 12.81 4.66
N GLU A 127 -9.81 12.16 5.65
CA GLU A 127 -9.13 11.61 6.83
C GLU A 127 -8.57 10.20 6.53
N ASN A 128 -7.76 9.68 7.45
CA ASN A 128 -7.12 8.37 7.32
C ASN A 128 -7.34 7.50 8.57
N ILE A 129 -7.52 6.19 8.32
CA ILE A 129 -7.68 5.17 9.36
C ILE A 129 -6.85 3.95 8.95
N ASP A 130 -5.53 4.11 9.05
CA ASP A 130 -4.52 3.21 8.48
C ASP A 130 -4.69 1.76 8.93
N GLY A 131 -4.96 1.52 10.22
CA GLY A 131 -5.13 0.15 10.74
C GLY A 131 -6.22 -0.63 9.98
N GLU A 132 -7.37 0.00 9.72
CA GLU A 132 -8.48 -0.61 8.98
C GLU A 132 -8.14 -0.80 7.48
N ALA A 133 -7.37 0.11 6.90
CA ALA A 133 -6.93 0.01 5.52
C ALA A 133 -5.90 -1.10 5.32
N ILE A 134 -4.95 -1.24 6.26
CA ILE A 134 -3.91 -2.27 6.22
C ILE A 134 -4.52 -3.65 6.40
N ILE A 135 -5.44 -3.84 7.36
CA ILE A 135 -6.11 -5.14 7.54
C ILE A 135 -6.96 -5.50 6.32
N TRP A 136 -7.59 -4.51 5.67
CA TRP A 136 -8.30 -4.71 4.41
C TRP A 136 -7.37 -5.16 3.29
N ALA A 137 -6.25 -4.47 3.07
CA ALA A 137 -5.27 -4.83 2.05
C ALA A 137 -4.63 -6.20 2.33
N TYR A 138 -4.24 -6.49 3.57
CA TYR A 138 -3.74 -7.78 4.01
C TYR A 138 -4.74 -8.92 3.72
N ASN A 139 -6.02 -8.72 4.02
CA ASN A 139 -7.05 -9.73 3.76
C ASN A 139 -7.29 -10.00 2.28
N ARG A 140 -7.08 -9.00 1.41
CA ARG A 140 -7.10 -9.19 -0.05
C ARG A 140 -5.88 -9.96 -0.50
N LEU A 141 -4.71 -9.54 -0.03
CA LEU A 141 -3.43 -10.08 -0.43
C LEU A 141 -3.25 -11.53 0.03
N ARG A 142 -3.63 -11.90 1.25
CA ARG A 142 -3.48 -13.29 1.75
C ARG A 142 -4.29 -14.33 0.97
N LYS A 143 -5.36 -13.91 0.28
CA LYS A 143 -6.20 -14.79 -0.56
C LYS A 143 -5.56 -15.07 -1.94
N ARG A 144 -4.47 -14.39 -2.27
CA ARG A 144 -3.73 -14.57 -3.51
C ARG A 144 -3.00 -15.91 -3.52
N LYS A 145 -2.99 -16.55 -4.69
CA LYS A 145 -2.33 -17.86 -4.89
C LYS A 145 -0.81 -17.76 -4.97
N GLU A 146 -0.32 -16.57 -5.29
CA GLU A 146 1.10 -16.28 -5.44
C GLU A 146 1.84 -16.57 -4.13
N LYS A 147 2.96 -17.31 -4.18
CA LYS A 147 3.71 -17.71 -2.98
C LYS A 147 4.24 -16.51 -2.22
N ARG A 148 4.84 -15.56 -2.96
CA ARG A 148 5.42 -14.36 -2.39
C ARG A 148 4.44 -13.21 -2.49
N ARG A 149 4.17 -12.58 -1.34
CA ARG A 149 3.14 -11.56 -1.20
C ARG A 149 3.71 -10.36 -0.46
N ILE A 150 3.77 -9.22 -1.14
CA ILE A 150 4.35 -8.00 -0.61
C ILE A 150 3.25 -6.95 -0.47
N LEU A 151 3.08 -6.38 0.72
CA LEU A 151 2.25 -5.21 0.98
C LEU A 151 3.16 -4.03 1.28
N MET A 152 3.16 -3.04 0.39
CA MET A 152 3.89 -1.79 0.57
C MET A 152 2.89 -0.66 0.85
N VAL A 153 3.01 -0.05 2.02
CA VAL A 153 2.18 1.07 2.47
C VAL A 153 2.92 2.38 2.21
N ILE A 154 2.26 3.34 1.58
CA ILE A 154 2.76 4.70 1.39
C ILE A 154 1.82 5.61 2.16
N SER A 155 2.30 6.19 3.26
CA SER A 155 1.51 7.02 4.18
C SER A 155 2.32 8.25 4.57
N ASP A 156 1.65 9.35 4.88
CA ASP A 156 2.27 10.62 5.25
C ASP A 156 1.96 11.06 6.68
N GLY A 157 1.40 10.18 7.51
CA GLY A 157 1.01 10.56 8.86
C GLY A 157 0.68 9.42 9.81
N ALA A 158 0.46 9.83 11.06
CA ALA A 158 -0.25 9.02 12.04
C ALA A 158 -1.74 8.97 11.67
N PRO A 159 -2.50 7.95 12.14
CA PRO A 159 -3.92 7.85 11.86
C PRO A 159 -4.69 8.96 12.57
N VAL A 160 -5.38 9.81 11.81
CA VAL A 160 -6.14 10.95 12.31
C VAL A 160 -7.56 10.91 11.75
N ASP A 161 -8.51 10.71 12.67
CA ASP A 161 -9.94 10.95 12.46
C ASP A 161 -10.51 11.69 13.67
N ASP A 162 -10.88 12.96 13.47
CA ASP A 162 -11.28 13.87 14.55
C ASP A 162 -12.51 13.33 15.30
N SER A 163 -13.43 12.71 14.56
CA SER A 163 -14.69 12.24 15.15
C SER A 163 -14.51 11.05 16.06
N THR A 164 -13.68 10.08 15.67
CA THR A 164 -13.32 8.97 16.55
C THR A 164 -12.51 9.48 17.75
N LEU A 165 -11.50 10.34 17.53
CA LEU A 165 -10.62 10.80 18.60
C LEU A 165 -11.30 11.74 19.61
N SER A 166 -12.37 12.44 19.22
CA SER A 166 -13.10 13.34 20.11
C SER A 166 -13.88 12.64 21.24
N VAL A 167 -14.17 11.34 21.09
CA VAL A 167 -15.03 10.58 22.03
C VAL A 167 -14.40 9.26 22.49
N ASN A 168 -13.16 8.99 22.09
CA ASN A 168 -12.38 7.83 22.53
C ASN A 168 -11.05 8.30 23.14
N ASP A 169 -10.27 7.35 23.67
CA ASP A 169 -8.88 7.59 24.07
C ASP A 169 -8.09 8.22 22.91
N SER A 170 -7.22 9.20 23.21
CA SER A 170 -6.44 9.91 22.19
C SER A 170 -5.51 9.00 21.38
N ARG A 171 -5.19 7.80 21.91
CA ARG A 171 -4.39 6.79 21.22
C ARG A 171 -5.23 5.66 20.64
N TYR A 172 -6.56 5.80 20.55
CA TYR A 172 -7.45 4.73 20.08
C TYR A 172 -7.04 4.22 18.68
N LEU A 173 -6.86 5.12 17.72
CA LEU A 173 -6.45 4.77 16.36
C LEU A 173 -5.01 4.30 16.27
N GLU A 174 -4.10 4.94 17.01
CA GLU A 174 -2.68 4.55 17.05
C GLU A 174 -2.51 3.15 17.63
N ARG A 175 -3.23 2.83 18.71
CA ARG A 175 -3.23 1.50 19.33
C ARG A 175 -3.73 0.45 18.35
N HIS A 176 -4.84 0.72 17.67
CA HIS A 176 -5.37 -0.16 16.62
C HIS A 176 -4.36 -0.38 15.48
N LEU A 177 -3.67 0.67 15.03
CA LEU A 177 -2.61 0.57 14.02
C LEU A 177 -1.47 -0.34 14.50
N ARG A 178 -0.94 -0.12 15.71
CA ARG A 178 0.13 -0.94 16.30
C ARG A 178 -0.27 -2.40 16.45
N GLU A 179 -1.48 -2.66 16.95
CA GLU A 179 -2.01 -4.01 17.09
C GLU A 179 -2.15 -4.70 15.73
N THR A 180 -2.66 -4.00 14.73
CA THR A 180 -2.81 -4.51 13.36
C THR A 180 -1.47 -4.87 12.74
N ILE A 181 -0.48 -3.97 12.80
CA ILE A 181 0.85 -4.21 12.25
C ILE A 181 1.52 -5.38 12.99
N SER A 182 1.49 -5.37 14.33
CA SER A 182 2.06 -6.46 15.13
C SER A 182 1.42 -7.81 14.81
N TYR A 183 0.11 -7.85 14.60
CA TYR A 183 -0.60 -9.06 14.20
C TYR A 183 -0.11 -9.58 12.83
N ILE A 184 0.00 -8.71 11.83
CA ILE A 184 0.42 -9.09 10.47
C ILE A 184 1.89 -9.55 10.46
N GLU A 185 2.78 -8.79 11.10
CA GLU A 185 4.21 -9.12 11.17
C GLU A 185 4.46 -10.45 11.91
N LYS A 186 3.69 -10.75 12.96
CA LYS A 186 3.78 -12.04 13.67
C LYS A 186 3.32 -13.23 12.83
N LYS A 187 2.34 -13.03 11.94
CA LYS A 187 1.82 -14.10 11.08
C LYS A 187 2.82 -14.52 10.01
N LYS A 188 3.69 -13.61 9.54
CA LYS A 188 4.70 -13.87 8.50
C LYS A 188 4.13 -14.49 7.21
N GLU A 189 2.85 -14.23 6.91
CA GLU A 189 2.18 -14.72 5.69
C GLU A 189 2.48 -13.82 4.48
N ILE A 190 2.83 -12.55 4.74
CA ILE A 190 3.16 -11.52 3.76
C ILE A 190 4.40 -10.74 4.25
N GLU A 191 5.08 -10.08 3.32
CA GLU A 191 6.10 -9.08 3.60
C GLU A 191 5.44 -7.70 3.70
N LEU A 192 5.52 -7.05 4.86
CA LEU A 192 4.98 -5.72 5.09
C LEU A 192 6.11 -4.69 5.05
N VAL A 193 5.98 -3.67 4.21
CA VAL A 193 6.93 -2.57 4.06
C VAL A 193 6.19 -1.24 4.12
N ALA A 194 6.74 -0.22 4.76
CA ALA A 194 6.16 1.12 4.77
C ALA A 194 7.13 2.20 4.30
N ILE A 195 6.61 3.21 3.60
CA ILE A 195 7.31 4.44 3.25
C ILE A 195 6.52 5.62 3.82
N GLY A 196 7.14 6.32 4.77
CA GLY A 196 6.59 7.52 5.41
C GLY A 196 7.03 8.78 4.67
N ILE A 197 6.10 9.56 4.13
CA ILE A 197 6.39 10.87 3.50
C ILE A 197 6.29 11.97 4.54
N GLY A 198 7.41 12.61 4.90
CA GLY A 198 7.46 13.68 5.90
C GLY A 198 7.22 13.21 7.34
N HIS A 199 6.71 11.99 7.54
CA HIS A 199 6.37 11.41 8.84
C HIS A 199 7.23 10.19 9.19
N ASP A 200 7.45 10.00 10.48
CA ASP A 200 8.20 8.86 10.99
C ASP A 200 7.30 7.65 11.23
N VAL A 201 7.32 6.73 10.26
CA VAL A 201 6.61 5.45 10.32
C VAL A 201 7.44 4.33 10.98
N THR A 202 8.72 4.57 11.30
CA THR A 202 9.63 3.55 11.84
C THR A 202 9.23 3.09 13.24
N GLN A 203 8.49 3.92 13.97
CA GLN A 203 7.89 3.57 15.25
C GLN A 203 6.79 2.51 15.15
N TYR A 204 6.23 2.25 13.96
CA TYR A 204 5.11 1.33 13.76
C TYR A 204 5.51 0.07 13.00
N TYR A 205 6.41 0.17 12.02
CA TYR A 205 6.75 -0.90 11.09
C TYR A 205 8.20 -1.35 11.23
N GLN A 206 8.44 -2.67 11.27
CA GLN A 206 9.81 -3.22 11.33
C GLN A 206 10.62 -2.95 10.06
N ASN A 207 9.99 -3.04 8.89
CA ASN A 207 10.62 -2.70 7.61
C ASN A 207 9.99 -1.41 7.07
N SER A 208 10.66 -0.29 7.28
CA SER A 208 10.16 0.99 6.81
C SER A 208 11.27 1.97 6.46
N GLU A 209 10.92 2.99 5.69
CA GLU A 209 11.78 4.13 5.38
C GLU A 209 11.01 5.42 5.56
N ARG A 210 11.71 6.43 6.06
CA ARG A 210 11.20 7.79 6.10
C ARG A 210 11.86 8.60 5.00
N ILE A 211 11.05 9.26 4.18
CA ILE A 211 11.50 10.26 3.22
C ILE A 211 11.07 11.65 3.67
N LEU A 212 11.88 12.66 3.35
CA LEU A 212 11.55 14.05 3.70
C LEU A 212 10.70 14.71 2.62
N ASP A 213 10.94 14.37 1.35
CA ASP A 213 10.20 14.90 0.20
C ASP A 213 9.63 13.74 -0.62
N ALA A 214 8.36 13.86 -1.02
CA ALA A 214 7.73 12.94 -1.96
C ALA A 214 8.54 12.73 -3.25
N ALA A 215 9.37 13.69 -3.67
CA ALA A 215 10.30 13.51 -4.80
C ALA A 215 11.24 12.31 -4.65
N GLN A 216 11.56 11.90 -3.42
CA GLN A 216 12.41 10.75 -3.13
C GLN A 216 11.66 9.40 -3.26
N LEU A 217 10.32 9.43 -3.31
CA LEU A 217 9.48 8.23 -3.26
C LEU A 217 9.83 7.23 -4.37
N GLY A 218 10.03 7.72 -5.60
CA GLY A 218 10.37 6.84 -6.72
C GLY A 218 11.63 6.03 -6.47
N ASN A 219 12.71 6.70 -6.05
CA ASN A 219 14.00 6.06 -5.78
C ASN A 219 13.88 5.04 -4.64
N ILE A 220 13.25 5.42 -3.52
CA ILE A 220 13.09 4.50 -2.38
C ILE A 220 12.25 3.28 -2.73
N ILE A 221 11.19 3.43 -3.55
CA ILE A 221 10.44 2.26 -4.00
C ILE A 221 11.35 1.33 -4.83
N PHE A 222 12.14 1.86 -5.75
CA PHE A 222 13.07 1.05 -6.54
C PHE A 222 14.14 0.37 -5.68
N GLU A 223 14.73 1.06 -4.71
CA GLU A 223 15.70 0.48 -3.77
C GLU A 223 15.08 -0.63 -2.93
N LYS A 224 13.86 -0.42 -2.42
CA LYS A 224 13.13 -1.46 -1.68
C LYS A 224 12.80 -2.64 -2.57
N LEU A 225 12.35 -2.41 -3.80
CA LEU A 225 12.10 -3.48 -4.76
C LEU A 225 13.37 -4.25 -5.08
N ASP A 226 14.50 -3.58 -5.31
CA ASP A 226 15.76 -4.22 -5.62
C ASP A 226 16.22 -5.10 -4.45
N ARG A 227 16.13 -4.61 -3.22
CA ARG A 227 16.39 -5.42 -2.02
C ARG A 227 15.46 -6.63 -1.92
N LEU A 228 14.15 -6.40 -2.07
CA LEU A 228 13.15 -7.46 -2.02
C LEU A 228 13.43 -8.51 -3.10
N PHE A 229 13.75 -8.10 -4.33
CA PHE A 229 13.98 -9.01 -5.44
C PHE A 229 15.39 -9.64 -5.45
N THR A 230 16.39 -9.03 -4.83
CA THR A 230 17.74 -9.61 -4.73
C THR A 230 17.83 -10.69 -3.66
N GLU A 231 17.04 -10.58 -2.58
CA GLU A 231 16.83 -11.67 -1.61
C GLU A 231 16.23 -12.95 -2.25
N MET A 232 15.84 -12.92 -3.53
CA MET A 232 15.40 -14.11 -4.29
C MET A 232 16.54 -14.99 -4.83
N VAL A 233 17.79 -14.52 -4.79
CA VAL A 233 18.95 -15.14 -5.48
C VAL A 233 19.88 -15.89 -4.51
N VAL A 234 19.59 -15.86 -3.20
CA VAL A 234 20.37 -16.57 -2.18
C VAL A 234 19.68 -17.85 -1.74
#